data_AF-A0A349ZMF0-F1
#
_entry.id   AF-A0A349ZMF0-F1
#
_cell.length_a   1.000
_cell.length_b   1.000
_cell.length_c   1.000
_cell.angle_alpha   90.00
_cell.angle_beta   90.00
_cell.angle_gamma   90.00
#
_symmetry.space_group_name_H-M   'P 1'
#
loop_
_entity.id
_entity.type
_entity.pdbx_description
1 polymer ?
#
loop_
_entity_poly.entity_id
_entity_poly.type
_entity_poly.pdbx_seq_one_letter_code
_entity_poly.pdbx_strand_id
1 'polypeptide(L)'
;MDESAVTQTKKSMRPISELVHASWELLKKTWKFQLFAVLIGMALSFVAVFGIALTVLSTTFISALSSEKIDPMQLISKLTNPTVIGVFFVLFFLLTIVMMVIQFLIIRYVDFKNQNKEFQTNAELGKIIRVIPAVIGLSLSTTFLMMGGMWLLIVPGFLISIWLMMSMYALVLDNMGVVASMKESLRVVRSSFLSILLRFGFLIILGWIMGIFLQLLQGLAGDSTVLLLVALVVQMAVQYLFQFYAIAYVVLVYRDAQVVAEQKEYSLRGITLTAILGWMFFAVIVVFVGKVIRSNWETIQSAITKEYSQMGELGQDSEKYMQQTQNNAEYLLNEESETNVYATDCGISVPVPSTTDGEGVNVRKWVVDGVSLTGDSFLSLSTDAMPRDRSLAYYISYKKEASKLSKIGTISVDDPSLIVRCIENPQKLSLEEFIGMVKSSQEYSVVVEAEQTYGEIDTVSVLLSDKKTLEPVMFGLVAVSEDGQRLIEILPIFNISEEDPQATKIQEDLLNMFTHLKSRPAAPTLLEL
;
A
#
# COMPACT_ATOMS: atom_id res chain seq x y z
N MET A 1 -7.70 13.43 -76.28
CA MET A 1 -8.11 12.44 -75.26
C MET A 1 -6.91 12.28 -74.36
N ASP A 2 -6.83 13.07 -73.28
CA ASP A 2 -5.78 12.97 -72.28
C ASP A 2 -6.40 12.39 -71.01
N GLU A 3 -6.26 11.07 -70.90
CA GLU A 3 -6.59 10.28 -69.73
C GLU A 3 -5.42 10.41 -68.75
N SER A 4 -5.27 11.59 -68.15
CA SER A 4 -4.32 11.79 -67.06
C SER A 4 -4.87 11.09 -65.82
N ALA A 5 -4.45 9.85 -65.63
CA ALA A 5 -4.68 9.07 -64.44
C ALA A 5 -4.05 9.82 -63.25
N VAL A 6 -4.84 10.67 -62.59
CA VAL A 6 -4.49 11.29 -61.32
C VAL A 6 -4.42 10.17 -60.30
N THR A 7 -3.23 9.62 -60.10
CA THR A 7 -2.91 8.73 -58.98
C THR A 7 -3.24 9.49 -57.70
N GLN A 8 -4.42 9.25 -57.15
CA GLN A 8 -4.78 9.68 -55.80
C GLN A 8 -3.81 8.99 -54.85
N THR A 9 -2.75 9.71 -54.48
CA THR A 9 -1.82 9.27 -53.44
C THR A 9 -2.65 9.02 -52.19
N LYS A 10 -2.80 7.74 -51.82
CA LYS A 10 -3.58 7.29 -50.67
C LYS A 10 -3.14 8.10 -49.45
N LYS A 11 -4.02 8.95 -48.95
CA LYS A 11 -3.73 9.84 -47.81
C LYS A 11 -3.41 8.95 -46.60
N SER A 12 -2.17 8.98 -46.14
CA SER A 12 -1.69 8.21 -45.00
C SER A 12 -1.48 9.12 -43.80
N MET A 13 -1.71 8.57 -42.61
CA MET A 13 -1.33 9.24 -41.35
C MET A 13 0.20 9.37 -41.26
N ARG A 14 0.68 10.36 -40.50
CA ARG A 14 2.12 10.53 -40.26
C ARG A 14 2.73 9.32 -39.56
N PRO A 15 3.96 8.91 -39.88
CA PRO A 15 4.66 7.86 -39.15
C PRO A 15 4.85 8.25 -37.68
N ILE A 16 4.99 7.25 -36.81
CA ILE A 16 5.10 7.46 -35.34
C ILE A 16 6.30 8.36 -35.01
N SER A 17 7.43 8.23 -35.71
CA SER A 17 8.62 9.06 -35.49
C SER A 17 8.36 10.56 -35.76
N GLU A 18 7.71 10.89 -36.87
CA GLU A 18 7.33 12.27 -37.19
C GLU A 18 6.31 12.80 -36.20
N LEU A 19 5.35 11.97 -35.80
CA LEU A 19 4.36 12.32 -34.79
C LEU A 19 5.01 12.62 -33.44
N VAL A 20 5.98 11.80 -33.00
CA VAL A 20 6.74 12.03 -31.76
C VAL A 20 7.47 13.37 -31.82
N HIS A 21 8.16 13.64 -32.92
CA HIS A 21 8.90 14.89 -33.12
C HIS A 21 7.97 16.11 -33.16
N ALA A 22 6.89 16.04 -33.93
CA ALA A 22 5.89 17.11 -34.01
C ALA A 22 5.21 17.36 -32.65
N SER A 23 4.92 16.31 -31.89
CA SER A 23 4.35 16.45 -30.54
C SER A 23 5.30 17.14 -29.58
N TRP A 24 6.60 16.82 -29.68
CA TRP A 24 7.64 17.45 -28.88
C TRP A 24 7.82 18.94 -29.22
N GLU A 25 7.84 19.28 -30.50
CA GLU A 25 7.91 20.68 -30.95
C GLU A 25 6.65 21.46 -30.53
N LEU A 26 5.49 20.83 -30.58
CA LEU A 26 4.25 21.43 -30.10
C LEU A 26 4.29 21.67 -28.59
N LEU A 27 4.78 20.69 -27.82
CA LEU A 27 5.00 20.83 -26.37
C LEU A 27 5.94 22.00 -26.06
N LYS A 28 7.08 22.14 -26.75
CA LYS A 28 8.00 23.28 -26.58
C LYS A 28 7.32 24.63 -26.85
N LYS A 29 6.32 24.67 -27.74
CA LYS A 29 5.54 25.88 -28.00
C LYS A 29 4.50 26.14 -26.92
N THR A 30 3.99 25.11 -26.25
CA THR A 30 2.84 25.21 -25.33
C THR A 30 3.17 25.08 -23.85
N TRP A 31 4.39 24.65 -23.48
CA TRP A 31 4.71 24.27 -22.10
C TRP A 31 4.48 25.38 -21.07
N LYS A 32 4.76 26.65 -21.41
CA LYS A 32 4.56 27.78 -20.47
C LYS A 32 3.09 27.93 -20.08
N PHE A 33 2.20 27.85 -21.06
CA PHE A 33 0.75 27.94 -20.82
C PHE A 33 0.26 26.73 -20.04
N GLN A 34 0.73 25.53 -20.40
CA GLN A 34 0.37 24.28 -19.72
C GLN A 34 0.84 24.28 -18.25
N LEU A 35 2.08 24.70 -18.00
CA LEU A 35 2.63 24.85 -16.65
C LEU A 35 1.83 25.86 -15.83
N PHE A 36 1.53 27.03 -16.39
CA PHE A 36 0.70 28.03 -15.73
C PHE A 36 -0.69 27.49 -15.37
N ALA A 37 -1.33 26.78 -16.31
CA ALA A 37 -2.65 26.21 -16.10
C ALA A 37 -2.65 25.10 -15.02
N VAL A 38 -1.60 24.27 -14.97
CA VAL A 38 -1.44 23.26 -13.91
C VAL A 38 -1.14 23.89 -12.57
N LEU A 39 -0.32 24.94 -12.48
CA LEU A 39 -0.07 25.64 -11.23
C LEU A 39 -1.36 26.24 -10.65
N ILE A 40 -2.24 26.79 -11.50
CA ILE A 40 -3.58 27.22 -11.08
C ILE A 40 -4.39 26.02 -10.57
N GLY A 41 -4.41 24.91 -11.30
CA GLY A 41 -5.11 23.69 -10.88
C GLY A 41 -4.61 23.15 -9.53
N MET A 42 -3.30 23.16 -9.30
CA MET A 42 -2.67 22.79 -8.04
C MET A 42 -3.05 23.74 -6.91
N ALA A 43 -2.98 25.06 -7.13
CA ALA A 43 -3.34 26.05 -6.13
C ALA A 43 -4.82 25.90 -5.72
N LEU A 44 -5.71 25.68 -6.68
CA LEU A 44 -7.13 25.43 -6.40
C LEU A 44 -7.37 24.11 -5.67
N SER A 45 -6.64 23.06 -6.04
CA SER A 45 -6.70 21.77 -5.34
C SER A 45 -6.21 21.89 -3.90
N PHE A 46 -5.12 22.63 -3.69
CA PHE A 46 -4.57 22.91 -2.36
C PHE A 46 -5.57 23.69 -1.51
N VAL A 47 -6.18 24.76 -2.05
CA VAL A 47 -7.22 25.53 -1.35
C VAL A 47 -8.43 24.65 -1.01
N ALA A 48 -8.85 23.75 -1.90
CA ALA A 48 -9.95 22.84 -1.63
C ALA A 48 -9.63 21.84 -0.52
N VAL A 49 -8.48 21.16 -0.59
CA VAL A 49 -8.03 20.19 0.42
C VAL A 49 -7.79 20.87 1.76
N PHE A 50 -7.07 22.00 1.76
CA PHE A 50 -6.79 22.75 2.98
C PHE A 50 -8.07 23.37 3.57
N GLY A 51 -9.01 23.82 2.74
CA GLY A 51 -10.31 24.29 3.20
C GLY A 51 -11.13 23.19 3.88
N ILE A 52 -11.11 21.97 3.34
CA ILE A 52 -11.74 20.80 3.97
C ILE A 52 -11.01 20.46 5.27
N ALA A 53 -9.68 20.39 5.25
CA ALA A 53 -8.89 20.15 6.43
C ALA A 53 -9.20 21.19 7.51
N LEU A 54 -9.30 22.48 7.17
CA LEU A 54 -9.66 23.54 8.12
C LEU A 54 -11.09 23.43 8.65
N THR A 55 -12.06 22.95 7.88
CA THR A 55 -13.44 22.76 8.39
C THR A 55 -13.52 21.56 9.33
N VAL A 56 -12.82 20.46 9.02
CA VAL A 56 -12.70 19.30 9.91
C VAL A 56 -11.86 19.63 11.15
N LEU A 57 -10.74 20.34 10.95
CA LEU A 57 -9.83 20.76 12.01
C LEU A 57 -10.48 21.83 12.88
N SER A 58 -11.10 22.89 12.38
CA SER A 58 -11.74 23.90 13.26
C SER A 58 -12.77 23.30 14.22
N THR A 59 -13.52 22.27 13.81
CA THR A 59 -14.48 21.57 14.69
C THR A 59 -13.84 20.53 15.61
N THR A 60 -12.63 20.05 15.34
CA THR A 60 -11.87 19.11 16.19
C THR A 60 -10.81 19.81 17.03
N PHE A 61 -10.00 20.67 16.42
CA PHE A 61 -8.98 21.54 16.99
C PHE A 61 -9.51 22.44 18.10
N ILE A 62 -10.71 23.03 18.00
CA ILE A 62 -11.29 23.79 19.13
C ILE A 62 -11.55 22.87 20.34
N SER A 63 -12.00 21.62 20.09
CA SER A 63 -12.19 20.61 21.16
C SER A 63 -10.87 19.99 21.64
N ALA A 64 -9.87 19.89 20.77
CA ALA A 64 -8.55 19.32 21.03
C ALA A 64 -7.63 20.31 21.74
N LEU A 65 -7.72 21.61 21.46
CA LEU A 65 -7.03 22.66 22.23
C LEU A 65 -7.46 22.64 23.72
N SER A 66 -8.66 22.10 24.02
CA SER A 66 -9.12 21.90 25.40
C SER A 66 -8.85 20.51 25.98
N SER A 67 -8.34 19.55 25.20
CA SER A 67 -8.12 18.17 25.67
C SER A 67 -6.74 17.64 25.29
N GLU A 68 -5.99 17.20 26.30
CA GLU A 68 -4.58 16.79 26.19
C GLU A 68 -4.33 15.58 25.27
N LYS A 69 -5.36 14.88 24.81
CA LYS A 69 -5.26 13.73 23.90
C LYS A 69 -6.41 13.71 22.90
N ILE A 70 -6.10 13.71 21.61
CA ILE A 70 -7.08 13.49 20.54
C ILE A 70 -7.33 11.99 20.46
N ASP A 71 -8.54 11.57 20.84
CA ASP A 71 -9.01 10.21 20.62
C ASP A 71 -9.23 9.98 19.10
N PRO A 72 -8.51 9.05 18.45
CA PRO A 72 -8.69 8.74 17.03
C PRO A 72 -10.13 8.37 16.66
N MET A 73 -10.88 7.75 17.59
CA MET A 73 -12.27 7.35 17.36
C MET A 73 -13.21 8.55 17.26
N GLN A 74 -12.94 9.63 18.01
CA GLN A 74 -13.67 10.89 17.89
C GLN A 74 -13.40 11.60 16.55
N LEU A 75 -12.18 11.48 16.03
CA LEU A 75 -11.82 12.04 14.73
C LEU A 75 -12.54 11.30 13.59
N ILE A 76 -12.59 9.97 13.65
CA ILE A 76 -13.31 9.14 12.68
C ILE A 76 -14.82 9.46 12.71
N SER A 77 -15.44 9.52 13.89
CA SER A 77 -16.88 9.81 13.99
C SER A 77 -17.24 11.19 13.39
N LYS A 78 -16.36 12.19 13.55
CA LYS A 78 -16.51 13.51 12.94
C LYS A 78 -16.30 13.50 11.42
N LEU A 79 -15.34 12.74 10.91
CA LEU A 79 -15.15 12.53 9.46
C LEU A 79 -16.34 11.80 8.82
N THR A 80 -16.99 10.90 9.56
CA THR A 80 -18.20 10.20 9.11
C THR A 80 -19.48 11.04 9.21
N ASN A 81 -19.39 12.28 9.69
CA ASN A 81 -20.54 13.17 9.75
C ASN A 81 -21.07 13.41 8.32
N PRO A 82 -22.37 13.14 8.05
CA PRO A 82 -22.93 13.25 6.71
C PRO A 82 -22.79 14.65 6.11
N THR A 83 -22.74 15.70 6.93
CA THR A 83 -22.51 17.08 6.50
C THR A 83 -21.08 17.29 6.00
N VAL A 84 -20.08 16.77 6.73
CA VAL A 84 -18.66 16.86 6.33
C VAL A 84 -18.46 16.09 5.02
N ILE A 85 -19.03 14.88 4.94
CA ILE A 85 -19.04 14.07 3.73
C ILE A 85 -19.71 14.83 2.56
N GLY A 86 -20.87 15.44 2.79
CA GLY A 86 -21.59 16.21 1.78
C GLY A 86 -20.79 17.41 1.26
N VAL A 87 -20.19 18.21 2.16
CA VAL A 87 -19.33 19.36 1.80
C VAL A 87 -18.10 18.88 1.03
N PHE A 88 -17.47 17.79 1.47
CA PHE A 88 -16.35 17.16 0.77
C PHE A 88 -16.73 16.80 -0.67
N PHE A 89 -17.86 16.10 -0.88
CA PHE A 89 -18.31 15.73 -2.22
C PHE A 89 -18.61 16.94 -3.10
N VAL A 90 -19.24 17.99 -2.57
CA VAL A 90 -19.52 19.21 -3.33
C VAL A 90 -18.23 19.91 -3.75
N LEU A 91 -17.28 20.10 -2.82
CA LEU A 91 -16.00 20.73 -3.11
C LEU A 91 -15.17 19.90 -4.10
N PHE A 92 -15.13 18.58 -3.91
CA PHE A 92 -14.47 17.66 -4.81
C PHE A 92 -15.07 17.69 -6.22
N PHE A 93 -16.39 17.74 -6.32
CA PHE A 93 -17.10 17.85 -7.60
C PHE A 93 -16.80 19.17 -8.30
N LEU A 94 -16.83 20.30 -7.58
CA LEU A 94 -16.47 21.61 -8.11
C LEU A 94 -15.02 21.65 -8.59
N LEU A 95 -14.09 21.11 -7.79
CA LEU A 95 -12.68 21.01 -8.16
C LEU A 95 -12.49 20.19 -9.44
N THR A 96 -13.22 19.07 -9.56
CA THR A 96 -13.19 18.22 -10.76
C THR A 96 -13.64 19.00 -11.99
N ILE A 97 -14.72 19.79 -11.90
CA ILE A 97 -15.18 20.65 -13.00
C ILE A 97 -14.10 21.66 -13.39
N VAL A 98 -13.41 22.28 -12.43
CA VAL A 98 -12.36 23.26 -12.75
C VAL A 98 -11.17 22.60 -13.43
N MET A 99 -10.71 21.45 -12.93
CA MET A 99 -9.60 20.71 -13.53
C MET A 99 -9.94 20.25 -14.96
N MET A 100 -11.19 19.85 -15.18
CA MET A 100 -11.72 19.49 -16.48
C MET A 100 -11.73 20.69 -17.46
N VAL A 101 -12.15 21.87 -17.01
CA VAL A 101 -12.08 23.11 -17.82
C VAL A 101 -10.65 23.45 -18.20
N ILE A 102 -9.70 23.33 -17.26
CA ILE A 102 -8.28 23.55 -17.50
C ILE A 102 -7.75 22.58 -18.57
N GLN A 103 -8.09 21.29 -18.48
CA GLN A 103 -7.67 20.31 -19.49
C GLN A 103 -8.20 20.64 -20.89
N PHE A 104 -9.45 21.09 -21.01
CA PHE A 104 -10.02 21.47 -22.31
C PHE A 104 -9.42 22.75 -22.88
N LEU A 105 -9.10 23.72 -22.02
CA LEU A 105 -8.33 24.91 -22.41
C LEU A 105 -6.98 24.50 -22.99
N ILE A 106 -6.28 23.55 -22.36
CA ILE A 106 -5.01 23.03 -22.86
C ILE A 106 -5.19 22.35 -24.22
N ILE A 107 -6.17 21.45 -24.36
CA ILE A 107 -6.45 20.76 -25.64
C ILE A 107 -6.70 21.76 -26.78
N ARG A 108 -7.54 22.77 -26.54
CA ARG A 108 -7.81 23.83 -27.52
C ARG A 108 -6.57 24.66 -27.82
N TYR A 109 -5.84 25.09 -26.80
CA TYR A 109 -4.64 25.89 -26.97
C TYR A 109 -3.59 25.18 -27.84
N VAL A 110 -3.39 23.89 -27.59
CA VAL A 110 -2.52 23.01 -28.37
C VAL A 110 -2.97 22.94 -29.84
N ASP A 111 -4.26 22.77 -30.11
CA ASP A 111 -4.79 22.75 -31.49
C ASP A 111 -4.65 24.10 -32.22
N PHE A 112 -4.90 25.22 -31.53
CA PHE A 112 -4.68 26.57 -32.09
C PHE A 112 -3.20 26.79 -32.47
N LYS A 113 -2.28 26.38 -31.59
CA LYS A 113 -0.84 26.48 -31.86
C LYS A 113 -0.39 25.55 -32.99
N ASN A 114 -0.97 24.36 -33.09
CA ASN A 114 -0.73 23.46 -34.22
C ASN A 114 -1.16 24.10 -35.56
N GLN A 115 -2.23 24.89 -35.56
CA GLN A 115 -2.73 25.60 -36.73
C GLN A 115 -2.05 26.97 -36.98
N ASN A 116 -1.04 27.33 -36.20
CA ASN A 116 -0.39 28.67 -36.21
C ASN A 116 -1.38 29.83 -36.05
N LYS A 117 -2.47 29.63 -35.30
CA LYS A 117 -3.48 30.67 -35.00
C LYS A 117 -3.20 31.33 -33.65
N GLU A 118 -3.60 32.60 -33.52
CA GLU A 118 -3.57 33.30 -32.23
C GLU A 118 -4.70 32.81 -31.32
N PHE A 119 -4.38 32.63 -30.03
CA PHE A 119 -5.32 32.13 -29.04
C PHE A 119 -5.95 33.30 -28.28
N GLN A 120 -7.25 33.52 -28.47
CA GLN A 120 -8.01 34.53 -27.74
C GLN A 120 -8.65 33.90 -26.49
N THR A 121 -7.97 34.00 -25.35
CA THR A 121 -8.35 33.31 -24.10
C THR A 121 -9.80 33.54 -23.68
N ASN A 122 -10.30 34.78 -23.74
CA ASN A 122 -11.65 35.11 -23.26
C ASN A 122 -12.75 34.51 -24.15
N ALA A 123 -12.57 34.56 -25.48
CA ALA A 123 -13.52 34.00 -26.43
C ALA A 123 -13.58 32.46 -26.35
N GLU A 124 -12.41 31.83 -26.17
CA GLU A 124 -12.31 30.37 -26.07
C GLU A 124 -12.79 29.85 -24.71
N LEU A 125 -12.55 30.58 -23.61
CA LEU A 125 -13.08 30.23 -22.29
C LEU A 125 -14.62 30.16 -22.30
N GLY A 126 -15.27 31.15 -22.92
CA GLY A 126 -16.73 31.16 -23.05
C GLY A 126 -17.27 29.96 -23.86
N LYS A 127 -16.56 29.55 -24.92
CA LYS A 127 -16.92 28.35 -25.69
C LYS A 127 -16.75 27.08 -24.86
N ILE A 128 -15.66 26.95 -24.10
CA ILE A 128 -15.39 25.77 -23.27
C ILE A 128 -16.43 25.65 -22.15
N ILE A 129 -16.78 26.75 -21.47
CA ILE A 129 -17.81 26.74 -20.42
C ILE A 129 -19.15 26.26 -20.98
N ARG A 130 -19.54 26.70 -22.18
CA ARG A 130 -20.77 26.22 -22.85
C ARG A 130 -20.73 24.74 -23.22
N VAL A 131 -19.54 24.17 -23.40
CA VAL A 131 -19.34 22.76 -23.73
C VAL A 131 -19.37 21.86 -22.49
N ILE A 132 -19.18 22.38 -21.27
CA ILE A 132 -19.16 21.59 -20.02
C ILE A 132 -20.36 20.64 -19.88
N PRO A 133 -21.64 21.07 -20.05
CA PRO A 133 -22.78 20.16 -19.90
C PRO A 133 -22.76 19.03 -20.93
N ALA A 134 -22.34 19.35 -22.17
CA ALA A 134 -22.18 18.35 -23.21
C ALA A 134 -21.06 17.36 -22.86
N VAL A 135 -19.98 17.82 -22.23
CA VAL A 135 -18.93 16.91 -21.80
C VAL A 135 -19.39 16.01 -20.66
N ILE A 136 -20.09 16.53 -19.65
CA ILE A 136 -20.67 15.71 -18.58
C ILE A 136 -21.59 14.64 -19.20
N GLY A 137 -22.45 15.05 -20.14
CA GLY A 137 -23.30 14.12 -20.89
C GLY A 137 -22.51 13.08 -21.69
N LEU A 138 -21.40 13.47 -22.32
CA LEU A 138 -20.51 12.56 -23.04
C LEU A 138 -19.81 11.58 -22.08
N SER A 139 -19.23 12.05 -20.98
CA SER A 139 -18.57 11.22 -19.97
C SER A 139 -19.55 10.22 -19.36
N LEU A 140 -20.76 10.64 -19.00
CA LEU A 140 -21.81 9.74 -18.51
C LEU A 140 -22.21 8.71 -19.56
N SER A 141 -22.44 9.15 -20.81
CA SER A 141 -22.84 8.26 -21.91
C SER A 141 -21.75 7.24 -22.23
N THR A 142 -20.51 7.67 -22.39
CA THR A 142 -19.37 6.79 -22.70
C THR A 142 -19.08 5.83 -21.55
N THR A 143 -19.10 6.30 -20.29
CA THR A 143 -18.93 5.44 -19.12
C THR A 143 -20.05 4.40 -19.02
N PHE A 144 -21.31 4.81 -19.23
CA PHE A 144 -22.45 3.90 -19.22
C PHE A 144 -22.33 2.82 -20.31
N LEU A 145 -21.91 3.20 -21.52
CA LEU A 145 -21.69 2.27 -22.63
C LEU A 145 -20.51 1.32 -22.36
N MET A 146 -19.41 1.84 -21.81
CA MET A 146 -18.21 1.05 -21.47
C MET A 146 -18.49 0.07 -20.34
N MET A 147 -19.10 0.52 -19.24
CA MET A 147 -19.48 -0.35 -18.11
C MET A 147 -20.48 -1.41 -18.55
N GLY A 148 -21.49 -1.04 -19.33
CA GLY A 148 -22.42 -2.01 -19.93
C GLY A 148 -21.67 -3.05 -20.75
N GLY A 149 -20.73 -2.64 -21.61
CA GLY A 149 -19.88 -3.56 -22.36
C GLY A 149 -19.06 -4.49 -21.46
N MET A 150 -18.43 -3.96 -20.42
CA MET A 150 -17.60 -4.71 -19.46
C MET A 150 -18.39 -5.77 -18.68
N TRP A 151 -19.64 -5.47 -18.31
CA TRP A 151 -20.50 -6.42 -17.60
C TRP A 151 -20.84 -7.65 -18.44
N LEU A 152 -20.97 -7.49 -19.76
CA LEU A 152 -21.19 -8.63 -20.64
C LEU A 152 -19.92 -9.47 -20.73
N LEU A 153 -18.79 -8.85 -21.08
CA LEU A 153 -17.46 -9.43 -21.15
C LEU A 153 -16.41 -8.30 -21.09
N ILE A 154 -15.20 -8.59 -20.63
CA ILE A 154 -14.10 -7.59 -20.56
C ILE A 154 -13.76 -7.05 -21.97
N VAL A 155 -13.71 -7.92 -22.98
CA VAL A 155 -13.26 -7.57 -24.34
C VAL A 155 -14.20 -6.55 -25.05
N PRO A 156 -15.54 -6.73 -25.08
CA PRO A 156 -16.46 -5.72 -25.60
C PRO A 156 -16.35 -4.35 -24.93
N GLY A 157 -16.23 -4.31 -23.60
CA GLY A 157 -16.04 -3.05 -22.88
C GLY A 157 -14.78 -2.31 -23.32
N PHE A 158 -13.68 -3.05 -23.49
CA PHE A 158 -12.42 -2.51 -24.00
C PHE A 158 -12.51 -2.06 -25.47
N LEU A 159 -13.20 -2.79 -26.33
CA LEU A 159 -13.41 -2.37 -27.73
C LEU A 159 -14.23 -1.09 -27.82
N ILE A 160 -15.27 -0.95 -26.99
CA ILE A 160 -16.09 0.27 -26.91
C ILE A 160 -15.24 1.46 -26.45
N SER A 161 -14.36 1.26 -25.46
CA SER A 161 -13.47 2.33 -24.98
C SER A 161 -12.55 2.83 -26.08
N ILE A 162 -11.95 1.93 -26.87
CA ILE A 162 -11.12 2.26 -28.03
C ILE A 162 -11.93 3.02 -29.07
N TRP A 163 -13.12 2.55 -29.43
CA TRP A 163 -13.97 3.21 -30.42
C TRP A 163 -14.43 4.62 -30.01
N LEU A 164 -14.58 4.86 -28.70
CA LEU A 164 -15.03 6.14 -28.17
C LEU A 164 -13.89 7.02 -27.63
N MET A 165 -12.62 6.59 -27.74
CA MET A 165 -11.48 7.32 -27.17
C MET A 165 -11.31 8.74 -27.75
N MET A 166 -11.74 8.97 -29.00
CA MET A 166 -11.62 10.25 -29.68
C MET A 166 -12.84 11.17 -29.49
N SER A 167 -13.88 10.70 -28.81
CA SER A 167 -15.14 11.45 -28.68
C SER A 167 -14.95 12.77 -27.93
N MET A 168 -14.10 12.78 -26.89
CA MET A 168 -13.77 14.00 -26.16
C MET A 168 -13.12 15.05 -27.07
N TYR A 169 -12.19 14.62 -27.93
CA TYR A 169 -11.50 15.52 -28.86
C TYR A 169 -12.46 16.05 -29.93
N ALA A 170 -13.36 15.23 -30.47
CA ALA A 170 -14.40 15.69 -31.39
C ALA A 170 -15.36 16.71 -30.75
N LEU A 171 -15.75 16.48 -29.50
CA LEU A 171 -16.61 17.40 -28.77
C LEU A 171 -15.90 18.74 -28.49
N VAL A 172 -14.66 18.68 -27.97
CA VAL A 172 -13.91 19.87 -27.54
C VAL A 172 -13.34 20.63 -28.73
N LEU A 173 -12.74 19.98 -29.73
CA LEU A 173 -12.08 20.67 -30.84
C LEU A 173 -13.08 21.12 -31.90
N ASP A 174 -14.07 20.29 -32.22
CA ASP A 174 -14.99 20.55 -33.33
C ASP A 174 -16.36 21.06 -32.86
N ASN A 175 -16.54 21.33 -31.55
CA ASN A 175 -17.78 21.81 -30.94
C ASN A 175 -19.00 20.92 -31.25
N MET A 176 -18.78 19.62 -31.44
CA MET A 176 -19.86 18.69 -31.74
C MET A 176 -20.72 18.40 -30.51
N GLY A 177 -21.99 18.05 -30.72
CA GLY A 177 -22.85 17.53 -29.66
C GLY A 177 -22.43 16.13 -29.18
N VAL A 178 -23.01 15.66 -28.08
CA VAL A 178 -22.67 14.37 -27.43
C VAL A 178 -22.76 13.17 -28.38
N VAL A 179 -23.89 13.03 -29.08
CA VAL A 179 -24.10 11.91 -30.01
C VAL A 179 -23.25 12.06 -31.28
N ALA A 180 -23.09 13.28 -31.77
CA ALA A 180 -22.30 13.58 -32.97
C ALA A 180 -20.81 13.27 -32.74
N SER A 181 -20.26 13.68 -31.60
CA SER A 181 -18.86 13.40 -31.21
C SER A 181 -18.58 11.91 -31.04
N MET A 182 -19.51 11.13 -30.47
CA MET A 182 -19.38 9.66 -30.41
C MET A 182 -19.39 9.01 -31.80
N LYS A 183 -20.28 9.45 -32.70
CA LYS A 183 -20.31 8.96 -34.09
C LYS A 183 -19.03 9.32 -34.84
N GLU A 184 -18.53 10.54 -34.65
CA GLU A 184 -17.29 11.00 -35.24
C GLU A 184 -16.09 10.20 -34.73
N SER A 185 -16.01 9.96 -33.42
CA SER A 185 -14.99 9.06 -32.84
C SER A 185 -15.05 7.68 -33.48
N LEU A 186 -16.25 7.09 -33.61
CA LEU A 186 -16.42 5.77 -34.23
C LEU A 186 -15.97 5.76 -35.69
N ARG A 187 -16.28 6.82 -36.45
CA ARG A 187 -15.88 7.00 -37.85
C ARG A 187 -14.36 7.07 -37.98
N VAL A 188 -13.75 7.94 -37.18
CA VAL A 188 -12.30 8.17 -37.16
C VAL A 188 -11.57 6.89 -36.75
N VAL A 189 -11.99 6.26 -35.64
CA VAL A 189 -11.32 5.08 -35.11
C VAL A 189 -11.50 3.86 -36.02
N ARG A 190 -12.69 3.59 -36.57
CA ARG A 190 -12.90 2.41 -37.43
C ARG A 190 -12.15 2.49 -38.75
N SER A 191 -12.04 3.67 -39.34
CA SER A 191 -11.34 3.84 -40.63
C SER A 191 -9.85 3.49 -40.54
N SER A 192 -9.24 3.66 -39.36
CA SER A 192 -7.80 3.51 -39.15
C SER A 192 -7.49 2.77 -37.84
N PHE A 193 -8.30 1.74 -37.51
CA PHE A 193 -8.31 1.10 -36.20
C PHE A 193 -6.92 0.65 -35.72
N LEU A 194 -6.23 -0.15 -36.53
CA LEU A 194 -4.91 -0.67 -36.18
C LEU A 194 -3.87 0.45 -36.06
N SER A 195 -3.96 1.46 -36.93
CA SER A 195 -3.08 2.62 -36.96
C SER A 195 -3.21 3.45 -35.67
N ILE A 196 -4.44 3.68 -35.20
CA ILE A 196 -4.69 4.40 -33.96
C ILE A 196 -4.30 3.54 -32.75
N LEU A 197 -4.67 2.25 -32.75
CA LEU A 197 -4.32 1.32 -31.69
C LEU A 197 -2.81 1.26 -31.44
N LEU A 198 -2.00 1.17 -32.49
CA LEU A 198 -0.53 1.17 -32.37
C LEU A 198 0.03 2.47 -31.81
N ARG A 199 -0.54 3.62 -32.18
CA ARG A 199 -0.12 4.95 -31.65
C ARG A 199 -0.47 5.14 -30.18
N PHE A 200 -1.64 4.67 -29.75
CA PHE A 200 -1.99 4.66 -28.33
C PHE A 200 -1.20 3.62 -27.55
N GLY A 201 -0.98 2.44 -28.14
CA GLY A 201 -0.10 1.41 -27.57
C GLY A 201 1.31 1.95 -27.33
N PHE A 202 1.86 2.73 -28.26
CA PHE A 202 3.13 3.43 -28.08
C PHE A 202 3.10 4.39 -26.87
N LEU A 203 2.06 5.23 -26.73
CA LEU A 203 1.93 6.12 -25.57
C LEU A 203 1.82 5.33 -24.25
N ILE A 204 1.07 4.23 -24.24
CA ILE A 204 0.93 3.37 -23.06
C ILE A 204 2.29 2.78 -22.68
N ILE A 205 3.00 2.17 -23.64
CA ILE A 205 4.34 1.60 -23.41
C ILE A 205 5.31 2.68 -22.88
N LEU A 206 5.30 3.88 -23.48
CA LEU A 206 6.13 4.99 -23.03
C LEU A 206 5.79 5.41 -21.58
N GLY A 207 4.50 5.46 -21.23
CA GLY A 207 4.05 5.73 -19.87
C GLY A 207 4.49 4.66 -18.87
N TRP A 208 4.45 3.38 -19.27
CA TRP A 208 4.93 2.26 -18.44
C TRP A 208 6.45 2.35 -18.20
N ILE A 209 7.23 2.61 -19.25
CA ILE A 209 8.69 2.81 -19.13
C ILE A 209 9.00 3.95 -18.16
N MET A 210 8.27 5.08 -18.26
CA MET A 210 8.42 6.18 -17.31
C MET A 210 8.00 5.79 -15.88
N GLY A 211 6.92 5.02 -15.72
CA GLY A 211 6.48 4.53 -14.41
C GLY A 211 7.55 3.66 -13.73
N ILE A 212 8.14 2.72 -14.46
CA ILE A 212 9.22 1.86 -13.96
C ILE A 212 10.45 2.71 -13.58
N PHE A 213 10.84 3.66 -14.43
CA PHE A 213 11.95 4.56 -14.14
C PHE A 213 11.73 5.38 -12.85
N LEU A 214 10.50 5.86 -12.64
CA LEU A 214 10.14 6.61 -11.44
C LEU A 214 10.12 5.75 -10.18
N GLN A 215 9.70 4.48 -10.26
CA GLN A 215 9.79 3.52 -9.15
C GLN A 215 11.25 3.20 -8.81
N LEU A 216 12.12 3.02 -9.82
CA LEU A 216 13.55 2.84 -9.60
C LEU A 216 14.18 4.05 -8.92
N LEU A 217 13.78 5.27 -9.29
CA LEU A 217 14.24 6.50 -8.64
C LEU A 217 13.85 6.54 -7.14
N GLN A 218 12.65 6.08 -6.79
CA GLN A 218 12.21 5.95 -5.40
C GLN A 218 13.01 4.87 -4.66
N GLY A 219 13.26 3.72 -5.29
CA GLY A 219 14.07 2.66 -4.69
C GLY A 219 15.51 3.10 -4.41
N LEU A 220 16.09 3.95 -5.26
CA LEU A 220 17.43 4.54 -5.06
C LEU A 220 17.49 5.58 -3.94
N ALA A 221 16.35 6.12 -3.48
CA ALA A 221 16.33 7.05 -2.36
C ALA A 221 16.62 6.35 -1.02
N GLY A 222 16.37 5.04 -0.93
CA GLY A 222 16.49 4.26 0.31
C GLY A 222 15.68 4.89 1.45
N ASP A 223 16.26 4.88 2.66
CA ASP A 223 15.64 5.45 3.86
C ASP A 223 15.86 6.96 4.02
N SER A 224 16.52 7.62 3.07
CA SER A 224 16.78 9.05 3.15
C SER A 224 15.51 9.85 2.83
N THR A 225 14.90 10.45 3.86
CA THR A 225 13.74 11.36 3.73
C THR A 225 13.98 12.48 2.71
N VAL A 226 15.19 13.04 2.64
CA VAL A 226 15.54 14.11 1.69
C VAL A 226 15.54 13.59 0.26
N LEU A 227 16.16 12.44 0.00
CA LEU A 227 16.17 11.84 -1.35
C LEU A 227 14.77 11.41 -1.77
N LEU A 228 13.95 10.92 -0.84
CA LEU A 228 12.56 10.58 -1.11
C LEU A 228 11.74 11.82 -1.54
N LEU A 229 11.88 12.94 -0.82
CA LEU A 229 11.23 14.20 -1.19
C LEU A 229 11.67 14.70 -2.58
N VAL A 230 12.97 14.60 -2.89
CA VAL A 230 13.50 14.93 -4.22
C VAL A 230 12.91 14.00 -5.28
N ALA A 231 12.86 12.70 -5.04
CA ALA A 231 12.29 11.72 -5.95
C ALA A 231 10.80 12.00 -6.23
N LEU A 232 10.03 12.39 -5.21
CA LEU A 232 8.62 12.79 -5.35
C LEU A 232 8.46 14.05 -6.22
N VAL A 233 9.28 15.08 -6.01
CA VAL A 233 9.23 16.31 -6.83
C VAL A 233 9.58 16.01 -8.29
N VAL A 234 10.62 15.20 -8.53
CA VAL A 234 10.99 14.74 -9.87
C VAL A 234 9.88 13.92 -10.51
N GLN A 235 9.27 13.01 -9.75
CA GLN A 235 8.13 12.20 -10.21
C GLN A 235 6.96 13.06 -10.64
N MET A 236 6.58 14.05 -9.84
CA MET A 236 5.52 15.00 -10.19
C MET A 236 5.88 15.74 -11.49
N ALA A 237 7.08 16.31 -11.58
CA ALA A 237 7.52 17.04 -12.77
C ALA A 237 7.48 16.18 -14.05
N VAL A 238 7.99 14.94 -13.98
CA VAL A 238 7.98 13.99 -15.11
C VAL A 238 6.56 13.62 -15.50
N GLN A 239 5.68 13.34 -14.54
CA GLN A 239 4.28 13.01 -14.83
C GLN A 239 3.54 14.15 -15.52
N TYR A 240 3.73 15.40 -15.09
CA TYR A 240 3.11 16.55 -15.75
C TYR A 240 3.66 16.78 -17.16
N LEU A 241 4.97 16.68 -17.35
CA LEU A 241 5.58 16.79 -18.67
C LEU A 241 5.06 15.70 -19.62
N PHE A 242 4.94 14.46 -19.12
CA PHE A 242 4.37 13.36 -19.88
C PHE A 242 2.90 13.60 -20.24
N GLN A 243 2.09 14.10 -19.30
CA GLN A 243 0.69 14.43 -19.57
C GLN A 243 0.55 15.52 -20.64
N PHE A 244 1.38 16.56 -20.61
CA PHE A 244 1.38 17.61 -21.62
C PHE A 244 1.80 17.10 -23.00
N TYR A 245 2.83 16.25 -23.03
CA TYR A 245 3.26 15.57 -24.24
C TYR A 245 2.14 14.70 -24.81
N ALA A 246 1.47 13.91 -23.95
CA ALA A 246 0.38 13.02 -24.36
C ALA A 246 -0.81 13.81 -24.96
N ILE A 247 -1.17 14.97 -24.40
CA ILE A 247 -2.20 15.82 -24.98
C ILE A 247 -1.81 16.29 -26.39
N ALA A 248 -0.59 16.82 -26.55
CA ALA A 248 -0.08 17.25 -27.86
C ALA A 248 -0.09 16.11 -28.88
N TYR A 249 0.36 14.93 -28.46
CA TYR A 249 0.37 13.73 -29.29
C TYR A 249 -1.04 13.33 -29.73
N VAL A 250 -2.00 13.21 -28.80
CA VAL A 250 -3.35 12.76 -29.14
C VAL A 250 -4.09 13.77 -30.01
N VAL A 251 -3.90 15.08 -29.80
CA VAL A 251 -4.46 16.12 -30.70
C VAL A 251 -3.97 15.91 -32.14
N LEU A 252 -2.68 15.65 -32.32
CA LEU A 252 -2.11 15.39 -33.65
C LEU A 252 -2.62 14.08 -34.26
N VAL A 253 -2.73 13.00 -33.46
CA VAL A 253 -3.34 11.74 -33.90
C VAL A 253 -4.78 11.96 -34.36
N TYR A 254 -5.57 12.70 -33.58
CA TYR A 254 -6.95 13.00 -33.89
C TYR A 254 -7.07 13.73 -35.24
N ARG A 255 -6.29 14.79 -35.45
CA ARG A 255 -6.29 15.55 -36.71
C ARG A 255 -5.84 14.72 -37.91
N ASP A 256 -4.80 13.90 -37.78
CA ASP A 256 -4.38 12.98 -38.84
C ASP A 256 -5.45 11.93 -39.16
N ALA A 257 -6.13 11.45 -38.13
CA ALA A 257 -7.17 10.44 -38.28
C ALA A 257 -8.43 11.00 -38.95
N GLN A 258 -8.84 12.23 -38.60
CA GLN A 258 -9.94 12.90 -39.31
C GLN A 258 -9.68 13.03 -40.81
N VAL A 259 -8.42 13.30 -41.16
CA VAL A 259 -7.96 13.53 -42.52
C VAL A 259 -8.02 12.27 -43.39
N VAL A 260 -7.76 11.10 -42.80
CA VAL A 260 -7.77 9.79 -43.49
C VAL A 260 -9.14 9.11 -43.40
N ALA A 261 -9.99 9.52 -42.47
CA ALA A 261 -11.24 8.85 -42.20
C ALA A 261 -12.23 8.93 -43.37
N GLU A 262 -12.76 7.78 -43.76
CA GLU A 262 -13.75 7.63 -44.83
C GLU A 262 -15.03 8.43 -44.52
N GLN A 263 -15.72 8.89 -45.57
CA GLN A 263 -17.03 9.57 -45.49
C GLN A 263 -18.20 8.58 -45.26
N LYS A 264 -17.97 7.53 -44.48
CA LYS A 264 -19.00 6.54 -44.16
C LYS A 264 -19.70 6.93 -42.86
N GLU A 265 -21.02 6.96 -42.87
CA GLU A 265 -21.80 7.15 -41.64
C GLU A 265 -21.77 5.87 -40.81
N TYR A 266 -21.34 6.00 -39.54
CA TYR A 266 -21.34 4.90 -38.60
C TYR A 266 -22.50 5.03 -37.61
N SER A 267 -23.19 3.91 -37.36
CA SER A 267 -24.30 3.83 -36.41
C SER A 267 -23.80 3.38 -35.04
N LEU A 268 -24.29 4.02 -33.98
CA LEU A 268 -24.01 3.65 -32.58
C LEU A 268 -24.82 2.44 -32.10
N ARG A 269 -25.81 1.97 -32.89
CA ARG A 269 -26.76 0.93 -32.47
C ARG A 269 -26.10 -0.33 -31.92
N GLY A 270 -25.01 -0.81 -32.53
CA GLY A 270 -24.30 -2.00 -32.06
C GLY A 270 -23.64 -1.82 -30.69
N ILE A 271 -23.06 -0.64 -30.45
CA ILE A 271 -22.44 -0.30 -29.16
C ILE A 271 -23.51 -0.19 -28.09
N THR A 272 -24.60 0.54 -28.38
CA THR A 272 -25.72 0.71 -27.46
C THR A 272 -26.39 -0.62 -27.13
N LEU A 273 -26.62 -1.50 -28.12
CA LEU A 273 -27.20 -2.81 -27.90
C LEU A 273 -26.31 -3.68 -27.00
N THR A 274 -25.00 -3.70 -27.25
CA THR A 274 -24.04 -4.45 -26.43
C THR A 274 -24.05 -3.96 -24.98
N ALA A 275 -24.09 -2.64 -24.77
CA ALA A 275 -24.16 -2.06 -23.44
C ALA A 275 -25.47 -2.40 -22.72
N ILE A 276 -26.62 -2.31 -23.41
CA ILE A 276 -27.93 -2.67 -22.84
C ILE A 276 -27.94 -4.15 -22.41
N LEU A 277 -27.44 -5.05 -23.26
CA LEU A 277 -27.34 -6.47 -22.94
C LEU A 277 -26.48 -6.72 -21.69
N GLY A 278 -25.34 -6.04 -21.56
CA GLY A 278 -24.49 -6.19 -20.39
C GLY A 278 -25.08 -5.61 -19.11
N TRP A 279 -25.81 -4.49 -19.17
CA TRP A 279 -26.56 -3.98 -18.01
C TRP A 279 -27.68 -4.92 -17.58
N MET A 280 -28.39 -5.55 -18.54
CA MET A 280 -29.38 -6.58 -18.21
C MET A 280 -28.74 -7.79 -17.54
N PHE A 281 -27.58 -8.24 -18.05
CA PHE A 281 -26.82 -9.33 -17.44
C PHE A 281 -26.36 -8.99 -16.02
N PHE A 282 -25.83 -7.77 -15.80
CA PHE A 282 -25.48 -7.28 -14.47
C PHE A 282 -26.67 -7.27 -13.51
N ALA A 283 -27.84 -6.80 -13.96
CA ALA A 283 -29.05 -6.80 -13.15
C ALA A 283 -29.46 -8.22 -12.72
N VAL A 284 -29.35 -9.21 -13.61
CA VAL A 284 -29.60 -10.62 -13.29
C VAL A 284 -28.61 -11.13 -12.23
N ILE A 285 -27.32 -10.80 -12.35
CA ILE A 285 -26.30 -11.16 -11.35
C ILE A 285 -26.64 -10.54 -9.99
N VAL A 286 -26.96 -9.24 -9.94
CA VAL A 286 -27.28 -8.54 -8.69
C VAL A 286 -28.50 -9.15 -8.01
N VAL A 287 -29.55 -9.48 -8.76
CA VAL A 287 -30.75 -10.15 -8.22
C VAL A 287 -30.41 -11.55 -7.72
N PHE A 288 -29.62 -12.32 -8.47
CA PHE A 288 -29.21 -13.67 -8.08
C PHE A 288 -28.34 -13.66 -6.81
N VAL A 289 -27.26 -12.86 -6.80
CA VAL A 289 -26.36 -12.69 -5.65
C VAL A 289 -27.11 -12.12 -4.46
N GLY A 290 -27.96 -11.12 -4.66
CA GLY A 290 -28.80 -10.56 -3.61
C GLY A 290 -29.74 -11.60 -3.00
N LYS A 291 -30.31 -12.50 -3.81
CA LYS A 291 -31.13 -13.62 -3.33
C LYS A 291 -30.30 -14.65 -2.57
N VAL A 292 -29.10 -15.00 -3.04
CA VAL A 292 -28.19 -15.93 -2.36
C VAL A 292 -27.73 -15.36 -1.01
N ILE A 293 -27.32 -14.10 -0.97
CA ILE A 293 -26.93 -13.41 0.27
C ILE A 293 -28.10 -13.35 1.23
N ARG A 294 -29.30 -12.98 0.75
CA ARG A 294 -30.50 -12.93 1.59
C ARG A 294 -30.90 -14.31 2.13
N SER A 295 -30.79 -15.36 1.32
CA SER A 295 -31.11 -16.73 1.72
C SER A 295 -30.13 -17.30 2.73
N ASN A 296 -28.86 -16.87 2.67
CA ASN A 296 -27.80 -17.33 3.55
C ASN A 296 -27.42 -16.27 4.61
N TRP A 297 -28.25 -15.25 4.82
CA TRP A 297 -27.90 -14.11 5.65
C TRP A 297 -27.63 -14.52 7.10
N GLU A 298 -28.43 -15.45 7.65
CA GLU A 298 -28.23 -15.99 8.99
C GLU A 298 -26.92 -16.80 9.10
N THR A 299 -26.55 -17.55 8.06
CA THR A 299 -25.29 -18.29 7.99
C THR A 299 -24.09 -17.34 7.90
N ILE A 300 -24.18 -16.30 7.08
CA ILE A 300 -23.14 -15.27 6.95
C ILE A 300 -22.99 -14.50 8.26
N GLN A 301 -24.10 -14.07 8.88
CA GLN A 301 -24.06 -13.37 10.16
C GLN A 301 -23.51 -14.25 11.28
N SER A 302 -23.89 -15.53 11.35
CA SER A 302 -23.33 -16.44 12.37
C SER A 302 -21.85 -16.72 12.14
N ALA A 303 -21.38 -16.85 10.89
CA ALA A 303 -19.95 -16.98 10.59
C ALA A 303 -19.17 -15.73 11.03
N ILE A 304 -19.65 -14.54 10.66
CA ILE A 304 -19.04 -13.26 11.07
C ILE A 304 -19.07 -13.13 12.60
N THR A 305 -20.21 -13.40 13.24
CA THR A 305 -20.37 -13.27 14.70
C THR A 305 -19.51 -14.29 15.44
N LYS A 306 -19.36 -15.51 14.92
CA LYS A 306 -18.47 -16.54 15.47
C LYS A 306 -17.02 -16.09 15.41
N GLU A 307 -16.58 -15.50 14.30
CA GLU A 307 -15.22 -14.99 14.16
C GLU A 307 -14.97 -13.81 15.12
N TYR A 308 -15.92 -12.88 15.24
CA TYR A 308 -15.83 -11.77 16.21
C TYR A 308 -15.90 -12.22 17.67
N SER A 309 -16.71 -13.23 18.01
CA SER A 309 -16.82 -13.76 19.38
C SER A 309 -15.61 -14.62 19.78
N GLN A 310 -15.03 -15.38 18.85
CA GLN A 310 -13.75 -16.05 19.09
C GLN A 310 -12.62 -15.04 19.36
N MET A 311 -12.59 -13.91 18.64
CA MET A 311 -11.67 -12.81 18.96
C MET A 311 -11.94 -12.16 20.33
N GLY A 312 -13.18 -12.24 20.84
CA GLY A 312 -13.60 -11.70 22.13
C GLY A 312 -13.33 -12.62 23.33
N GLU A 313 -13.61 -13.92 23.21
CA GLU A 313 -13.36 -14.93 24.26
C GLU A 313 -11.86 -15.16 24.49
N LEU A 314 -11.04 -15.12 23.43
CA LEU A 314 -9.58 -15.07 23.55
C LEU A 314 -9.11 -13.86 24.39
N GLY A 315 -9.88 -12.77 24.42
CA GLY A 315 -9.63 -11.61 25.27
C GLY A 315 -9.91 -11.88 26.76
N GLN A 316 -11.04 -12.52 27.10
CA GLN A 316 -11.48 -12.73 28.48
C GLN A 316 -10.66 -13.79 29.24
N ASP A 317 -10.28 -14.88 28.58
CA ASP A 317 -9.44 -15.89 29.22
C ASP A 317 -8.03 -15.33 29.50
N SER A 318 -7.48 -14.50 28.60
CA SER A 318 -6.17 -13.86 28.82
C SER A 318 -6.15 -12.94 30.04
N GLU A 319 -7.27 -12.30 30.37
CA GLU A 319 -7.40 -11.39 31.52
C GLU A 319 -7.31 -12.14 32.86
N LYS A 320 -7.86 -13.36 32.91
CA LYS A 320 -7.83 -14.23 34.09
C LYS A 320 -6.43 -14.80 34.36
N TYR A 321 -5.70 -15.19 33.31
CA TYR A 321 -4.31 -15.65 33.41
C TYR A 321 -3.35 -14.51 33.80
N MET A 322 -3.59 -13.30 33.31
CA MET A 322 -2.81 -12.11 33.67
C MET A 322 -2.92 -11.71 35.16
N GLN A 323 -4.11 -11.82 35.76
CA GLN A 323 -4.28 -11.56 37.19
C GLN A 323 -3.54 -12.58 38.07
N GLN A 324 -3.54 -13.85 37.67
CA GLN A 324 -2.81 -14.90 38.40
C GLN A 324 -1.29 -14.70 38.33
N THR A 325 -0.79 -14.24 37.18
CA THR A 325 0.65 -13.97 36.97
C THR A 325 1.12 -12.72 37.72
N GLN A 326 0.28 -11.67 37.82
CA GLN A 326 0.59 -10.49 38.65
C GLN A 326 0.70 -10.84 40.14
N ASN A 327 -0.21 -11.67 40.67
CA ASN A 327 -0.18 -12.07 42.08
C ASN A 327 1.08 -12.89 42.42
N ASN A 328 1.62 -13.63 41.44
CA ASN A 328 2.86 -14.39 41.61
C ASN A 328 4.11 -13.51 41.47
N ALA A 329 4.10 -12.51 40.59
CA ALA A 329 5.21 -11.58 40.39
C ALA A 329 5.41 -10.62 41.59
N GLU A 330 4.33 -10.25 42.28
CA GLU A 330 4.39 -9.39 43.47
C GLU A 330 5.01 -10.11 44.69
N TYR A 331 4.98 -11.46 44.70
CA TYR A 331 5.64 -12.27 45.73
C TYR A 331 7.17 -12.38 45.53
N LEU A 332 7.65 -12.27 44.28
CA LEU A 332 9.06 -12.41 43.93
C LEU A 332 9.88 -11.10 44.03
N LEU A 333 9.22 -9.95 44.18
CA LEU A 333 9.86 -8.63 44.24
C LEU A 333 10.24 -8.17 45.66
N ASN A 334 10.00 -8.99 46.69
CA ASN A 334 10.27 -8.65 48.10
C ASN A 334 11.56 -9.27 48.68
N GLU A 335 12.43 -9.87 47.87
CA GLU A 335 13.75 -10.35 48.32
C GLU A 335 14.87 -9.49 47.71
N GLU A 336 15.55 -8.72 48.57
CA GLU A 336 16.70 -7.87 48.24
C GLU A 336 17.94 -8.71 47.84
N SER A 337 18.54 -8.46 46.67
CA SER A 337 19.94 -8.03 46.53
C SER A 337 20.34 -7.80 45.07
N GLU A 338 21.31 -6.90 44.89
CA GLU A 338 22.19 -6.63 43.75
C GLU A 338 21.98 -7.48 42.47
N THR A 339 21.56 -6.80 41.39
CA THR A 339 21.16 -7.34 40.08
C THR A 339 19.98 -8.32 40.15
N ASN A 340 18.79 -7.84 39.74
CA ASN A 340 17.61 -8.69 39.62
C ASN A 340 17.84 -9.72 38.50
N VAL A 341 18.36 -10.89 38.84
CA VAL A 341 18.55 -11.97 37.89
C VAL A 341 17.23 -12.74 37.78
N TYR A 342 16.65 -12.75 36.58
CA TYR A 342 15.47 -13.55 36.28
C TYR A 342 15.90 -14.93 35.78
N ALA A 343 15.58 -15.97 36.53
CA ALA A 343 15.79 -17.35 36.11
C ALA A 343 14.62 -17.81 35.24
N THR A 344 14.91 -18.14 33.99
CA THR A 344 13.95 -18.81 33.10
C THR A 344 13.91 -20.30 33.41
N ASP A 345 12.78 -20.97 33.13
CA ASP A 345 12.73 -22.43 33.31
C ASP A 345 13.66 -23.14 32.34
N CYS A 346 14.17 -22.45 31.31
CA CYS A 346 15.09 -22.95 30.28
C CYS A 346 16.50 -23.29 30.77
N GLY A 347 16.83 -23.01 32.02
CA GLY A 347 18.22 -23.07 32.48
C GLY A 347 19.05 -21.87 32.04
N ILE A 348 18.41 -20.73 31.74
CA ILE A 348 19.11 -19.46 31.51
C ILE A 348 18.70 -18.46 32.58
N SER A 349 19.70 -17.77 33.12
CA SER A 349 19.48 -16.63 34.01
C SER A 349 19.82 -15.34 33.27
N VAL A 350 18.85 -14.43 33.17
CA VAL A 350 19.00 -13.15 32.49
C VAL A 350 19.09 -12.04 33.54
N PRO A 351 20.16 -11.22 33.55
CA PRO A 351 20.22 -10.08 34.45
C PRO A 351 19.26 -9.01 33.95
N VAL A 352 18.28 -8.62 34.76
CA VAL A 352 17.30 -7.58 34.43
C VAL A 352 17.78 -6.26 35.05
N PRO A 353 18.14 -5.24 34.24
CA PRO A 353 18.66 -3.98 34.75
C PRO A 353 17.62 -3.28 35.63
N SER A 354 18.00 -2.94 36.86
CA SER A 354 17.24 -1.99 37.69
C SER A 354 17.63 -0.58 37.28
N THR A 355 16.66 0.25 36.91
CA THR A 355 16.92 1.65 36.55
C THR A 355 16.05 2.55 37.41
N THR A 356 16.59 2.90 38.57
CA THR A 356 16.15 4.06 39.36
C THR A 356 16.67 5.34 38.69
N ASP A 357 15.89 6.43 38.74
CA ASP A 357 16.44 7.74 38.41
C ASP A 357 17.40 8.24 39.50
N GLY A 358 18.05 9.39 39.24
CA GLY A 358 18.93 10.03 40.21
C GLY A 358 18.24 10.47 41.51
N GLU A 359 16.92 10.34 41.63
CA GLU A 359 16.12 10.64 42.82
C GLU A 359 15.64 9.37 43.56
N GLY A 360 16.02 8.17 43.08
CA GLY A 360 15.66 6.90 43.71
C GLY A 360 14.24 6.42 43.42
N VAL A 361 13.54 7.05 42.47
CA VAL A 361 12.20 6.64 42.03
C VAL A 361 12.34 5.63 40.88
N ASN A 362 11.60 4.51 40.95
CA ASN A 362 11.57 3.50 39.89
C ASN A 362 10.81 4.02 38.67
N VAL A 363 11.51 4.72 37.77
CA VAL A 363 10.89 5.33 36.57
C VAL A 363 10.80 4.35 35.40
N ARG A 364 11.48 3.21 35.48
CA ARG A 364 11.65 2.27 34.35
C ARG A 364 11.45 0.83 34.84
N LYS A 365 10.71 0.02 34.08
CA LYS A 365 10.52 -1.40 34.38
C LYS A 365 10.74 -2.21 33.11
N TRP A 366 11.88 -2.89 33.02
CA TRP A 366 11.99 -4.09 32.20
C TRP A 366 10.98 -5.10 32.75
N VAL A 367 10.03 -5.50 31.91
CA VAL A 367 8.98 -6.45 32.32
C VAL A 367 9.35 -7.80 31.76
N VAL A 368 9.33 -8.81 32.63
CA VAL A 368 9.53 -10.22 32.24
C VAL A 368 8.19 -10.93 32.25
N ASP A 369 7.87 -11.62 31.16
CA ASP A 369 6.66 -12.43 31.05
C ASP A 369 6.96 -13.77 30.38
N GLY A 370 6.42 -14.85 30.93
CA GLY A 370 6.60 -16.22 30.45
C GLY A 370 5.31 -16.73 29.80
N VAL A 371 5.37 -17.08 28.52
CA VAL A 371 4.20 -17.52 27.74
C VAL A 371 4.46 -18.92 27.18
N SER A 372 3.53 -19.84 27.42
CA SER A 372 3.49 -21.12 26.71
C SER A 372 3.02 -20.87 25.28
N LEU A 373 3.83 -21.21 24.30
CA LEU A 373 3.47 -21.07 22.90
C LEU A 373 2.82 -22.36 22.40
N THR A 374 1.56 -22.26 21.96
CA THR A 374 0.83 -23.34 21.29
C THR A 374 0.79 -23.05 19.78
N GLY A 375 1.64 -23.73 19.00
CA GLY A 375 1.61 -23.61 17.53
C GLY A 375 2.98 -23.44 16.86
N ASP A 376 2.96 -23.19 15.54
CA ASP A 376 4.08 -23.22 14.58
C ASP A 376 5.13 -22.10 14.73
N SER A 377 5.31 -21.54 15.93
CA SER A 377 6.11 -20.33 16.16
C SER A 377 7.62 -20.58 16.29
N PHE A 378 8.03 -21.83 16.42
CA PHE A 378 9.42 -22.24 16.25
C PHE A 378 9.55 -22.98 14.94
N LEU A 379 10.55 -22.59 14.14
CA LEU A 379 11.10 -23.29 12.98
C LEU A 379 10.23 -24.46 12.53
N SER A 380 9.49 -24.33 11.43
CA SER A 380 8.72 -25.45 10.86
C SER A 380 9.62 -26.54 10.26
N LEU A 381 10.78 -26.77 10.86
CA LEU A 381 11.57 -27.98 10.71
C LEU A 381 10.65 -29.18 11.03
N SER A 382 10.92 -30.28 10.32
CA SER A 382 10.14 -31.51 10.32
C SER A 382 9.58 -31.85 11.72
N THR A 383 8.26 -32.04 11.78
CA THR A 383 7.46 -32.34 12.97
C THR A 383 7.96 -33.54 13.79
N ASP A 384 8.80 -34.39 13.19
CA ASP A 384 9.15 -35.69 13.75
C ASP A 384 10.41 -35.64 14.61
N ALA A 385 11.24 -34.60 14.47
CA ALA A 385 12.50 -34.45 15.23
C ALA A 385 12.33 -33.59 16.50
N MET A 386 11.42 -32.63 16.49
CA MET A 386 11.17 -31.70 17.59
C MET A 386 9.66 -31.55 17.84
N PRO A 387 9.12 -32.20 18.88
CA PRO A 387 7.70 -32.12 19.17
C PRO A 387 7.29 -30.68 19.53
N ARG A 388 6.27 -30.17 18.82
CA ARG A 388 5.83 -28.75 18.83
C ARG A 388 4.94 -28.38 20.01
N ASP A 389 4.49 -29.36 20.78
CA ASP A 389 3.47 -29.20 21.81
C ASP A 389 3.98 -28.53 23.09
N ARG A 390 5.28 -28.20 23.18
CA ARG A 390 5.93 -27.72 24.42
C ARG A 390 7.06 -26.72 24.16
N SER A 391 6.69 -25.50 23.77
CA SER A 391 7.64 -24.39 23.70
C SER A 391 7.28 -23.30 24.73
N LEU A 392 8.28 -22.84 25.46
CA LEU A 392 8.18 -21.74 26.42
C LEU A 392 8.91 -20.53 25.85
N ALA A 393 8.31 -19.35 25.95
CA ALA A 393 8.95 -18.10 25.55
C ALA A 393 8.90 -17.09 26.71
N TYR A 394 10.07 -16.54 27.04
CA TYR A 394 10.21 -15.45 27.99
C TYR A 394 10.47 -14.16 27.22
N TYR A 395 9.64 -13.15 27.47
CA TYR A 395 9.75 -11.84 26.87
C TYR A 395 10.24 -10.86 27.93
N ILE A 396 11.40 -10.25 27.67
CA ILE A 396 11.99 -9.22 28.53
C ILE A 396 11.94 -7.92 27.75
N SER A 397 10.92 -7.10 27.99
CA SER A 397 10.62 -5.92 27.16
C SER A 397 10.80 -4.61 27.91
N TYR A 398 11.33 -3.60 27.21
CA TYR A 398 11.39 -2.24 27.70
C TYR A 398 10.02 -1.58 27.54
N LYS A 399 9.46 -1.01 28.62
CA LYS A 399 8.15 -0.35 28.54
C LYS A 399 8.14 1.04 29.19
N LYS A 400 7.60 2.01 28.44
CA LYS A 400 7.42 3.40 28.85
C LYS A 400 6.10 3.54 29.65
N GLU A 401 6.20 3.39 30.97
CA GLU A 401 5.14 3.55 32.01
C GLU A 401 3.80 2.77 31.89
N ALA A 402 3.43 2.13 33.01
CA ALA A 402 2.10 1.80 33.54
C ALA A 402 0.99 1.17 32.65
N SER A 403 1.27 0.67 31.46
CA SER A 403 0.31 -0.19 30.73
C SER A 403 0.60 -1.67 31.04
N LYS A 404 -0.38 -2.40 31.58
CA LYS A 404 -0.29 -3.87 31.75
C LYS A 404 -0.02 -4.53 30.39
N LEU A 405 0.57 -5.73 30.36
CA LEU A 405 0.72 -6.59 29.17
C LEU A 405 -0.65 -7.11 28.68
N SER A 406 -1.65 -6.24 28.51
CA SER A 406 -3.06 -6.64 28.41
C SER A 406 -3.48 -7.11 27.02
N LYS A 407 -2.68 -7.94 26.34
CA LYS A 407 -3.06 -8.70 25.14
C LYS A 407 -1.93 -9.67 24.76
N ILE A 408 -2.00 -10.90 25.25
CA ILE A 408 -1.19 -12.01 24.75
C ILE A 408 -1.74 -12.36 23.36
N GLY A 409 -0.90 -12.20 22.34
CA GLY A 409 -1.24 -12.40 20.92
C GLY A 409 -0.63 -11.33 20.01
N THR A 410 -0.31 -10.16 20.56
CA THR A 410 0.43 -9.10 19.86
C THR A 410 1.37 -8.44 20.85
N ILE A 411 2.47 -9.13 21.20
CA ILE A 411 3.68 -8.37 21.53
C ILE A 411 4.03 -7.70 20.21
N SER A 412 3.69 -6.42 20.11
CA SER A 412 4.12 -5.63 18.97
C SER A 412 5.64 -5.76 18.95
N VAL A 413 6.19 -6.18 17.83
CA VAL A 413 7.64 -6.23 17.58
C VAL A 413 8.26 -4.82 17.68
N ASP A 414 7.44 -3.82 17.97
CA ASP A 414 7.74 -2.40 18.11
C ASP A 414 8.46 -2.02 19.40
N ASP A 415 8.41 -2.85 20.45
CA ASP A 415 9.12 -2.56 21.69
C ASP A 415 10.48 -3.28 21.76
N PRO A 416 11.54 -2.59 22.25
CA PRO A 416 12.86 -3.19 22.43
C PRO A 416 12.77 -4.34 23.43
N SER A 417 13.19 -5.53 23.03
CA SER A 417 12.97 -6.73 23.84
C SER A 417 14.05 -7.79 23.64
N LEU A 418 14.22 -8.64 24.64
CA LEU A 418 14.98 -9.88 24.56
C LEU A 418 14.00 -11.04 24.71
N ILE A 419 13.89 -11.87 23.68
CA ILE A 419 13.04 -13.05 23.69
C ILE A 419 13.93 -14.27 23.90
N VAL A 420 13.62 -15.09 24.92
CA VAL A 420 14.28 -16.38 25.17
C VAL A 420 13.24 -17.47 24.97
N ARG A 421 13.35 -18.24 23.89
CA ARG A 421 12.46 -19.36 23.56
C ARG A 421 13.16 -20.68 23.81
N CYS A 422 12.43 -21.64 24.32
CA CYS A 422 13.01 -22.89 24.80
C CYS A 422 12.15 -24.06 24.41
N ILE A 423 12.79 -25.07 23.86
CA ILE A 423 12.12 -26.23 23.26
C ILE A 423 12.77 -27.49 23.76
N GLU A 424 11.94 -28.48 24.05
CA GLU A 424 12.41 -29.80 24.41
C GLU A 424 13.29 -30.37 23.30
N ASN A 425 14.46 -30.86 23.70
CA ASN A 425 15.41 -31.56 22.84
C ASN A 425 15.40 -33.05 23.23
N PRO A 426 14.34 -33.80 22.91
CA PRO A 426 14.20 -35.19 23.37
C PRO A 426 15.28 -36.11 22.81
N GLN A 427 15.89 -35.72 21.67
CA GLN A 427 16.97 -36.44 21.03
C GLN A 427 18.35 -36.06 21.59
N LYS A 428 18.43 -35.09 22.50
CA LYS A 428 19.68 -34.56 23.08
C LYS A 428 20.72 -34.18 22.02
N LEU A 429 20.25 -33.58 20.92
CA LEU A 429 21.13 -33.11 19.86
C LEU A 429 22.09 -32.06 20.42
N SER A 430 23.38 -32.24 20.13
CA SER A 430 24.37 -31.18 20.30
C SER A 430 24.10 -30.00 19.37
N LEU A 431 24.74 -28.85 19.64
CA LEU A 431 24.59 -27.66 18.81
C LEU A 431 25.02 -27.92 17.36
N GLU A 432 26.12 -28.66 17.17
CA GLU A 432 26.61 -29.05 15.84
C GLU A 432 25.63 -29.96 15.10
N GLU A 433 25.04 -30.94 15.78
CA GLU A 433 24.05 -31.86 15.18
C GLU A 433 22.77 -31.12 14.80
N PHE A 434 22.31 -30.19 15.66
CA PHE A 434 21.20 -29.31 15.35
C PHE A 434 21.48 -28.48 14.09
N ILE A 435 22.65 -27.84 14.01
CA ILE A 435 23.06 -27.06 12.83
C ILE A 435 23.10 -27.93 11.58
N GLY A 436 23.64 -29.16 11.68
CA GLY A 436 23.65 -30.13 10.59
C GLY A 436 22.25 -30.48 10.11
N MET A 437 21.32 -30.72 11.04
CA MET A 437 19.91 -30.97 10.75
C MET A 437 19.26 -29.78 10.03
N VAL A 438 19.44 -28.55 10.54
CA VAL A 438 18.84 -27.34 9.95
C VAL A 438 19.39 -27.10 8.54
N LYS A 439 20.71 -27.21 8.33
CA LYS A 439 21.36 -27.10 7.01
C LYS A 439 20.84 -28.11 5.98
N SER A 440 20.37 -29.27 6.44
CA SER A 440 19.81 -30.31 5.57
C SER A 440 18.34 -30.06 5.15
N SER A 441 17.70 -29.02 5.70
CA SER A 441 16.30 -28.70 5.39
C SER A 441 16.09 -28.37 3.90
N GLN A 442 15.06 -28.97 3.31
CA GLN A 442 14.67 -28.68 1.92
C GLN A 442 13.88 -27.38 1.78
N GLU A 443 13.30 -26.87 2.87
CA GLU A 443 12.41 -25.71 2.86
C GLU A 443 13.19 -24.39 3.02
N TYR A 444 14.29 -24.42 3.77
CA TYR A 444 15.05 -23.23 4.13
C TYR A 444 16.48 -23.23 3.57
N SER A 445 16.97 -22.04 3.22
CA SER A 445 18.41 -21.76 3.06
C SER A 445 18.94 -21.24 4.38
N VAL A 446 20.01 -21.85 4.86
CA VAL A 446 20.57 -21.62 6.19
C VAL A 446 21.95 -21.01 6.04
N VAL A 447 22.14 -19.83 6.60
CA VAL A 447 23.46 -19.23 6.79
C VAL A 447 23.76 -19.33 8.27
N VAL A 448 24.89 -19.98 8.59
CA VAL A 448 25.36 -20.18 9.95
C VAL A 448 26.65 -19.42 10.08
N GLU A 449 26.68 -18.46 11.00
CA GLU A 449 27.90 -17.71 11.30
C GLU A 449 28.76 -18.46 12.31
N ALA A 450 29.96 -17.93 12.60
CA ALA A 450 30.86 -18.55 13.56
C ALA A 450 30.22 -18.64 14.96
N GLU A 451 30.62 -19.66 15.71
CA GLU A 451 30.25 -19.83 17.11
C GLU A 451 30.70 -18.61 17.93
N GLN A 452 29.81 -18.16 18.81
CA GLN A 452 30.00 -16.98 19.64
C GLN A 452 29.53 -17.30 21.06
N THR A 453 30.36 -16.98 22.04
CA THR A 453 30.00 -17.12 23.45
C THR A 453 29.44 -15.80 23.96
N TYR A 454 28.22 -15.84 24.50
CA TYR A 454 27.57 -14.71 25.15
C TYR A 454 27.35 -15.01 26.63
N GLY A 455 28.08 -14.30 27.49
CA GLY A 455 28.17 -14.64 28.90
C GLY A 455 28.80 -16.02 29.08
N GLU A 456 28.05 -16.96 29.66
CA GLU A 456 28.44 -18.36 29.86
C GLU A 456 27.81 -19.32 28.84
N ILE A 457 27.12 -18.81 27.83
CA ILE A 457 26.36 -19.62 26.87
C ILE A 457 27.04 -19.59 25.51
N ASP A 458 27.41 -20.77 25.01
CA ASP A 458 27.87 -20.94 23.64
C ASP A 458 26.67 -20.93 22.69
N THR A 459 26.72 -20.01 21.73
CA THR A 459 25.63 -19.77 20.78
C THR A 459 26.15 -19.82 19.35
N VAL A 460 25.24 -20.09 18.42
CA VAL A 460 25.50 -19.95 17.00
C VAL A 460 24.41 -19.08 16.37
N SER A 461 24.84 -18.06 15.61
CA SER A 461 23.95 -17.20 14.83
C SER A 461 23.46 -17.96 13.61
N VAL A 462 22.13 -18.09 13.50
CA VAL A 462 21.45 -18.80 12.41
C VAL A 462 20.51 -17.83 11.70
N LEU A 463 20.77 -17.61 10.42
CA LEU A 463 19.90 -16.87 9.51
C LEU A 463 19.20 -17.86 8.58
N LEU A 464 17.87 -17.83 8.57
CA LEU A 464 17.04 -18.66 7.73
C LEU A 464 16.28 -17.84 6.72
N SER A 465 16.28 -18.28 5.48
CA SER A 465 15.45 -17.72 4.42
C SER A 465 14.63 -18.82 3.75
N ASP A 466 13.38 -18.52 3.41
CA ASP A 466 12.53 -19.45 2.66
C ASP A 466 13.11 -19.61 1.25
N LYS A 467 13.34 -20.85 0.79
CA LYS A 467 13.95 -21.09 -0.53
C LYS A 467 13.09 -20.66 -1.71
N LYS A 468 11.76 -20.54 -1.55
CA LYS A 468 10.82 -20.14 -2.60
C LYS A 468 10.71 -18.63 -2.70
N THR A 469 10.64 -17.91 -1.58
CA THR A 469 10.46 -16.45 -1.57
C THR A 469 11.78 -15.70 -1.44
N LEU A 470 12.83 -16.34 -0.95
CA LEU A 470 14.10 -15.73 -0.52
C LEU A 470 13.95 -14.71 0.61
N GLU A 471 12.79 -14.64 1.25
CA GLU A 471 12.56 -13.75 2.37
C GLU A 471 13.18 -14.32 3.65
N PRO A 472 13.83 -13.49 4.49
CA PRO A 472 14.34 -13.92 5.78
C PRO A 472 13.16 -14.27 6.69
N VAL A 473 13.17 -15.50 7.21
CA VAL A 473 12.14 -16.04 8.09
C VAL A 473 12.54 -15.90 9.55
N MET A 474 13.84 -16.00 9.84
CA MET A 474 14.38 -15.91 11.19
C MET A 474 15.82 -15.42 11.16
N PHE A 475 16.15 -14.55 12.12
CA PHE A 475 17.51 -14.31 12.59
C PHE A 475 17.51 -14.49 14.10
N GLY A 476 18.25 -15.47 14.60
CA GLY A 476 18.29 -15.78 16.02
C GLY A 476 19.57 -16.50 16.43
N LEU A 477 19.87 -16.43 17.71
CA LEU A 477 21.01 -17.13 18.29
C LEU A 477 20.52 -18.40 18.93
N VAL A 478 21.12 -19.53 18.55
CA VAL A 478 20.72 -20.83 19.06
C VAL A 478 21.79 -21.37 19.99
N ALA A 479 21.36 -21.88 21.14
CA ALA A 479 22.16 -22.57 22.13
C ALA A 479 21.50 -23.89 22.53
N VAL A 480 22.26 -24.72 23.24
CA VAL A 480 21.75 -25.92 23.92
C VAL A 480 21.91 -25.70 25.42
N SER A 481 20.93 -26.11 26.21
CA SER A 481 21.05 -26.10 27.68
C SER A 481 22.20 -26.98 28.15
N GLU A 482 22.76 -26.70 29.32
CA GLU A 482 23.92 -27.42 29.89
C GLU A 482 23.66 -28.94 30.05
N ASP A 483 22.41 -29.32 30.32
CA ASP A 483 21.98 -30.72 30.43
C ASP A 483 21.67 -31.39 29.08
N GLY A 484 21.75 -30.64 27.98
CA GLY A 484 21.42 -31.09 26.63
C GLY A 484 19.93 -31.27 26.36
N GLN A 485 19.06 -30.99 27.33
CA GLN A 485 17.64 -31.33 27.26
C GLN A 485 16.80 -30.31 26.52
N ARG A 486 17.33 -29.10 26.27
CA ARG A 486 16.59 -28.02 25.62
C ARG A 486 17.42 -27.30 24.59
N LEU A 487 16.77 -26.90 23.51
CA LEU A 487 17.29 -25.91 22.58
C LEU A 487 16.75 -24.56 22.97
N ILE A 488 17.62 -23.56 22.94
CA ILE A 488 17.34 -22.23 23.40
C ILE A 488 17.60 -21.28 22.25
N GLU A 489 16.57 -20.54 21.86
CA GLU A 489 16.65 -19.47 20.86
C GLU A 489 16.57 -18.12 21.58
N ILE A 490 17.58 -17.29 21.37
CA ILE A 490 17.68 -15.95 21.94
C ILE A 490 17.53 -14.96 20.78
N LEU A 491 16.45 -14.16 20.81
CA LEU A 491 16.20 -13.11 19.83
C LEU A 491 16.25 -11.73 20.48
N PRO A 492 17.32 -10.95 20.25
CA PRO A 492 17.32 -9.55 20.63
C PRO A 492 16.57 -8.73 19.56
N ILE A 493 15.53 -8.00 19.98
CA ILE A 493 14.76 -7.07 19.16
C ILE A 493 15.19 -5.65 19.52
N PHE A 494 15.99 -5.04 18.64
CA PHE A 494 16.44 -3.65 18.76
C PHE A 494 15.51 -2.70 18.00
N ASN A 495 14.20 -2.78 18.24
CA ASN A 495 13.24 -1.87 17.60
C ASN A 495 13.10 -0.60 18.42
N ILE A 496 14.11 0.27 18.35
CA ILE A 496 14.14 1.53 19.08
C ILE A 496 14.12 2.68 18.07
N SER A 497 13.16 3.60 18.21
CA SER A 497 13.17 4.84 17.44
C SER A 497 14.44 5.63 17.73
N GLU A 498 15.16 6.07 16.69
CA GLU A 498 16.31 6.98 16.84
C GLU A 498 15.93 8.30 17.53
N GLU A 499 14.64 8.65 17.51
CA GLU A 499 14.10 9.84 18.16
C GLU A 499 13.83 9.62 19.67
N ASP A 500 13.89 8.39 20.19
CA ASP A 500 13.75 8.17 21.63
C ASP A 500 15.03 8.65 22.34
N PRO A 501 14.94 9.64 23.25
CA PRO A 501 16.11 10.16 23.95
C PRO A 501 16.82 9.12 24.83
N GLN A 502 16.21 7.94 25.04
CA GLN A 502 16.78 6.84 25.80
C GLN A 502 17.31 5.70 24.93
N ALA A 503 17.32 5.87 23.59
CA ALA A 503 17.67 4.79 22.68
C ALA A 503 19.04 4.16 22.95
N THR A 504 20.06 4.99 23.17
CA THR A 504 21.41 4.54 23.53
C THR A 504 21.41 3.71 24.82
N LYS A 505 20.64 4.13 25.82
CA LYS A 505 20.59 3.43 27.11
C LYS A 505 19.85 2.10 27.04
N ILE A 506 18.78 2.02 26.25
CA ILE A 506 18.04 0.77 26.01
C ILE A 506 18.93 -0.23 25.25
N GLN A 507 19.72 0.25 24.29
CA GLN A 507 20.69 -0.58 23.58
C GLN A 507 21.79 -1.10 24.53
N GLU A 508 22.33 -0.24 25.39
CA GLU A 508 23.29 -0.66 26.42
C GLU A 508 22.70 -1.70 27.37
N ASP A 509 21.46 -1.50 27.82
CA ASP A 509 20.78 -2.43 28.71
C ASP A 509 20.54 -3.78 28.02
N LEU A 510 20.03 -3.81 26.78
CA LEU A 510 19.89 -5.04 25.99
C LEU A 510 21.23 -5.76 25.80
N LEU A 511 22.28 -5.01 25.45
CA LEU A 511 23.62 -5.56 25.28
C LEU A 511 24.15 -6.11 26.61
N ASN A 512 23.86 -5.45 27.73
CA ASN A 512 24.26 -5.91 29.06
C ASN A 512 23.53 -7.19 29.46
N MET A 513 22.21 -7.27 29.23
CA MET A 513 21.42 -8.49 29.46
C MET A 513 21.98 -9.66 28.67
N PHE A 514 22.34 -9.38 27.43
CA PHE A 514 22.80 -10.36 26.46
C PHE A 514 24.25 -10.84 26.72
N THR A 515 25.15 -9.95 27.13
CA THR A 515 26.57 -10.29 27.42
C THR A 515 26.78 -10.94 28.79
N HIS A 516 25.78 -10.90 29.68
CA HIS A 516 25.85 -11.45 31.03
C HIS A 516 24.84 -12.59 31.27
N LEU A 517 24.41 -13.27 30.20
CA LEU A 517 23.61 -14.48 30.32
C LEU A 517 24.42 -15.55 31.07
N LYS A 518 23.78 -16.19 32.05
CA LYS A 518 24.37 -17.31 32.79
C LYS A 518 23.64 -18.60 32.50
N SER A 519 24.41 -19.66 32.30
CA SER A 519 23.85 -21.01 32.25
C SER A 519 23.43 -21.44 33.67
N ARG A 520 22.35 -22.22 33.75
CA ARG A 520 21.93 -22.89 34.97
C ARG A 520 21.43 -24.29 34.62
N PRO A 521 21.53 -25.24 35.56
CA PRO A 521 20.81 -26.50 35.44
C PRO A 521 19.32 -26.19 35.23
N ALA A 522 18.71 -26.77 34.19
CA ALA A 522 17.29 -26.57 33.94
C ALA A 522 16.49 -27.09 35.13
N ALA A 523 15.41 -26.38 35.50
CA ALA A 523 14.50 -26.90 36.50
C ALA A 523 13.88 -28.21 35.97
N PRO A 524 13.73 -29.25 36.82
CA PRO A 524 13.09 -30.48 36.40
C PRO A 524 11.71 -30.16 35.85
N THR A 525 11.38 -30.73 34.69
CA THR A 525 10.09 -30.54 34.04
C THR A 525 8.97 -30.95 35.00
N LEU A 526 7.86 -30.18 35.04
CA LEU A 526 6.68 -30.42 35.87
C LEU A 526 6.02 -31.83 35.72
N LEU A 527 6.50 -32.64 34.77
CA LEU A 527 6.11 -34.03 34.54
C LEU A 527 6.97 -35.07 35.30
N GLU A 528 8.09 -34.66 35.89
CA GLU A 528 8.92 -35.50 36.77
C GLU A 528 8.54 -35.38 38.26
N LEU A 529 7.62 -34.46 38.58
CA LEU A 529 6.94 -34.28 39.88
C LEU A 529 5.51 -34.80 39.79
#